data_AF-A0A229SGZ2-F1
#
_entry.id   AF-A0A229SGZ2-F1
#
_cell.length_a   1.000
_cell.length_b   1.000
_cell.length_c   1.000
_cell.angle_alpha   90.00
_cell.angle_beta   90.00
_cell.angle_gamma   90.00
#
_symmetry.space_group_name_H-M   'P 1'
#
loop_
_entity.id
_entity.type
_entity.pdbx_description
1 polymer ?
#
loop_
_entity_poly.entity_id
_entity_poly.type
_entity_poly.pdbx_seq_one_letter_code
_entity_poly.pdbx_strand_id
1 'polypeptide(L)'
;MLENWVVVPTCLPVVLRRCHVCPSGRFRANGKFRVNANHKLLDAWLLVRCVACGDTAKLTILERVNVRSVRPRLLVRLHENDPALAAELLADPVVLRRNRVALDWEGAWRLSTGAPGHQDFRDVSVRFAARIPVRPVRLIAEGCGLSRAEVERLIEEGKVVSAVRLRGKVSGDFTFTLKRPQGGLHGPVFGGERRGEGGRRRCESHFHNVEGCESGFHNIRSRNTRKRP
;
A
#
# COMPACT_ATOMS: atom_id res chain seq x y z
N MET A 1 -4.18 22.45 -17.87
CA MET A 1 -4.97 22.17 -16.65
C MET A 1 -4.29 21.07 -15.88
N LEU A 2 -4.24 21.14 -14.55
CA LEU A 2 -3.61 20.11 -13.71
C LEU A 2 -4.56 18.91 -13.56
N GLU A 3 -4.15 17.74 -14.06
CA GLU A 3 -4.87 16.48 -13.86
C GLU A 3 -4.53 15.89 -12.48
N ASN A 4 -5.54 15.39 -11.77
CA ASN A 4 -5.34 14.73 -10.48
C ASN A 4 -5.45 13.22 -10.64
N TRP A 5 -4.38 12.51 -10.30
CA TRP A 5 -4.34 11.05 -10.24
C TRP A 5 -4.21 10.60 -8.80
N VAL A 6 -4.89 9.51 -8.44
CA VAL A 6 -4.83 8.96 -7.08
C VAL A 6 -4.47 7.47 -7.14
N VAL A 7 -3.42 7.09 -6.44
CA VAL A 7 -3.05 5.70 -6.19
C VAL A 7 -3.80 5.21 -4.96
N VAL A 8 -4.72 4.28 -5.16
CA VAL A 8 -5.63 3.80 -4.11
C VAL A 8 -5.30 2.34 -3.76
N PRO A 9 -5.06 2.00 -2.49
CA PRO A 9 -4.90 0.60 -2.09
C PRO A 9 -6.20 -0.18 -2.30
N THR A 10 -6.11 -1.40 -2.79
CA THR A 10 -7.27 -2.30 -2.97
C THR A 10 -7.27 -3.43 -1.95
N CYS A 11 -6.09 -3.87 -1.52
CA CYS A 11 -5.89 -4.89 -0.50
C CYS A 11 -4.48 -4.78 0.12
N LEU A 12 -4.19 -5.59 1.14
CA LEU A 12 -2.85 -5.70 1.71
C LEU A 12 -1.91 -6.40 0.72
N PRO A 13 -0.63 -5.98 0.62
CA PRO A 13 0.33 -6.62 -0.26
C PRO A 13 0.65 -8.05 0.15
N VAL A 14 1.12 -8.85 -0.80
CA VAL A 14 1.63 -10.19 -0.53
C VAL A 14 3.00 -10.08 0.12
N VAL A 15 3.16 -10.78 1.24
CA VAL A 15 4.44 -10.88 1.95
C VAL A 15 5.26 -12.00 1.32
N LEU A 16 6.46 -11.66 0.86
CA LEU A 16 7.41 -12.60 0.28
C LEU A 16 8.35 -13.11 1.38
N ARG A 17 8.19 -14.39 1.73
CA ARG A 17 9.03 -15.13 2.69
C ARG A 17 8.88 -16.63 2.45
N ARG A 18 9.93 -17.40 2.74
CA ARG A 18 9.88 -18.87 2.67
C ARG A 18 8.93 -19.42 3.73
N CYS A 19 8.03 -20.33 3.34
CA CYS A 19 7.25 -21.13 4.26
C CYS A 19 8.11 -22.27 4.84
N HIS A 20 7.95 -22.55 6.12
CA HIS A 20 8.69 -23.62 6.79
C HIS A 20 8.05 -25.01 6.58
N VAL A 21 6.78 -25.05 6.16
CA VAL A 21 6.00 -26.28 5.95
C VAL A 21 5.93 -26.71 4.49
N CYS A 22 6.02 -25.78 3.54
CA CYS A 22 5.89 -26.08 2.11
C CYS A 22 6.81 -25.21 1.23
N PRO A 23 6.93 -25.50 -0.08
CA PRO A 23 7.80 -24.76 -1.00
C PRO A 23 7.37 -23.32 -1.30
N SER A 24 6.22 -22.85 -0.81
CA SER A 24 5.71 -21.52 -1.13
C SER A 24 6.56 -20.40 -0.53
N GLY A 25 6.77 -19.34 -1.31
CA GLY A 25 7.40 -18.09 -0.89
C GLY A 25 6.44 -16.95 -0.61
N ARG A 26 5.11 -17.21 -0.57
CA ARG A 26 4.07 -16.16 -0.60
C ARG A 26 3.11 -16.31 0.57
N PHE A 27 2.87 -15.21 1.26
CA PHE A 27 1.97 -15.11 2.40
C PHE A 27 0.99 -13.95 2.23
N ARG A 28 -0.27 -14.14 2.60
CA ARG A 28 -1.27 -13.07 2.70
C ARG A 28 -1.32 -12.55 4.13
N ALA A 29 -1.22 -11.24 4.30
CA ALA A 29 -1.58 -10.60 5.56
C ALA A 29 -3.10 -10.68 5.73
N ASN A 30 -3.55 -11.13 6.91
CA ASN A 30 -4.98 -11.27 7.21
C ASN A 30 -5.53 -10.10 8.04
N GLY A 31 -4.71 -9.07 8.30
CA GLY A 31 -5.05 -7.93 9.14
C GLY A 31 -5.12 -8.24 10.64
N LYS A 32 -4.80 -9.46 11.07
CA LYS A 32 -4.91 -9.86 12.48
C LYS A 32 -3.59 -9.69 13.21
N PHE A 33 -3.66 -9.16 14.42
CA PHE A 33 -2.53 -9.08 15.33
C PHE A 33 -2.69 -10.07 16.48
N ARG A 34 -1.55 -10.51 17.00
CA ARG A 34 -1.47 -11.17 18.30
C ARG A 34 -0.66 -10.26 19.22
N VAL A 35 -1.26 -9.84 20.32
CA VAL A 35 -0.60 -9.09 21.38
C VAL A 35 -0.49 -9.98 22.60
N ASN A 36 0.73 -10.18 23.08
CA ASN A 36 1.01 -10.89 24.32
C ASN A 36 1.60 -9.88 25.33
N ALA A 37 1.14 -9.99 26.58
CA ALA A 37 1.72 -9.25 27.69
C ALA A 37 2.38 -10.24 28.66
N ASN A 38 3.57 -9.89 29.13
CA ASN A 38 4.25 -10.60 30.21
C ASN A 38 4.83 -9.58 31.19
N HIS A 39 4.24 -9.49 32.39
CA HIS A 39 4.45 -8.39 33.33
C HIS A 39 4.26 -7.02 32.65
N LYS A 40 5.31 -6.19 32.64
CA LYS A 40 5.30 -4.83 32.06
C LYS A 40 5.76 -4.80 30.60
N LEU A 41 5.99 -5.96 29.98
CA LEU A 41 6.54 -6.06 28.63
C LEU A 41 5.49 -6.62 27.66
N LEU A 42 5.48 -6.07 26.46
CA LEU A 42 4.58 -6.43 25.37
C LEU A 42 5.35 -6.97 24.19
N ASP A 43 4.80 -8.04 23.61
CA ASP A 43 5.17 -8.58 22.32
C ASP A 43 3.95 -8.51 21.40
N ALA A 44 4.13 -8.03 20.18
CA ALA A 44 3.05 -7.93 19.20
C ALA A 44 3.51 -8.44 17.83
N TRP A 45 2.66 -9.24 17.18
CA TRP A 45 2.91 -9.78 15.85
C TRP A 45 1.74 -9.51 14.92
N LEU A 46 2.03 -9.18 13.65
CA LEU A 46 1.09 -9.29 12.54
C LEU A 46 1.08 -10.75 12.05
N LEU A 47 -0.10 -11.34 11.92
CA LEU A 47 -0.27 -12.70 11.45
C LEU A 47 -0.39 -12.71 9.94
N VAL A 48 0.34 -13.62 9.30
CA VAL A 48 0.30 -13.82 7.84
C VAL A 48 0.14 -15.30 7.54
N ARG A 49 -0.62 -15.64 6.50
CA ARG A 49 -0.92 -17.05 6.15
C ARG A 49 -0.33 -17.43 4.80
N CYS A 50 0.30 -18.59 4.75
CA CYS A 50 0.85 -19.16 3.52
C CYS A 50 -0.28 -19.33 2.50
N VAL A 51 -0.06 -18.87 1.27
CA VAL A 51 -1.10 -18.96 0.22
C VAL A 51 -1.35 -20.38 -0.27
N ALA A 52 -0.41 -21.30 -0.02
CA ALA A 52 -0.48 -22.69 -0.46
C ALA A 52 -1.02 -23.64 0.62
N CYS A 53 -0.38 -23.70 1.79
CA CYS A 53 -0.74 -24.64 2.86
C CYS A 53 -1.56 -24.01 4.01
N GLY A 54 -1.77 -22.69 4.00
CA GLY A 54 -2.55 -22.00 5.04
C GLY A 54 -1.85 -21.84 6.39
N ASP A 55 -0.61 -22.32 6.53
CA ASP A 55 0.22 -22.17 7.73
C ASP A 55 0.40 -20.70 8.13
N THR A 56 0.43 -20.43 9.43
CA THR A 56 0.50 -19.07 9.97
C THR A 56 1.91 -18.73 10.39
N ALA A 57 2.44 -17.66 9.83
CA ALA A 57 3.67 -17.05 10.28
C ALA A 57 3.40 -15.72 11.00
N LYS A 58 4.33 -15.37 11.91
CA LYS A 58 4.29 -14.12 12.68
C LYS A 58 5.32 -13.14 12.11
N LEU A 59 4.92 -11.88 11.94
CA LEU A 59 5.82 -10.76 11.68
C LEU A 59 5.89 -9.91 12.95
N THR A 60 7.08 -9.76 13.52
CA THR A 60 7.32 -9.02 14.77
C THR A 60 7.12 -7.52 14.54
N ILE A 61 6.17 -6.94 15.29
CA ILE A 61 5.85 -5.51 15.31
C ILE A 61 6.45 -4.86 16.56
N LEU A 62 6.20 -5.45 17.72
CA LEU A 62 6.81 -5.07 19.00
C LEU A 62 7.46 -6.31 19.60
N GLU A 63 8.65 -6.13 20.17
CA GLU A 63 9.39 -7.18 20.84
C GLU A 63 9.89 -6.65 22.18
N ARG A 64 9.40 -7.23 23.26
CA ARG A 64 9.76 -6.94 24.65
C ARG A 64 9.76 -5.44 24.97
N VAL A 65 8.72 -4.74 24.50
CA VAL A 65 8.58 -3.28 24.70
C VAL A 65 7.85 -3.00 26.01
N ASN A 66 8.33 -2.04 26.81
CA ASN A 66 7.62 -1.65 28.02
C ASN A 66 6.24 -1.09 27.69
N VAL A 67 5.19 -1.57 28.34
CA VAL A 67 3.81 -1.12 28.09
C VAL A 67 3.64 0.40 28.20
N ARG A 68 4.42 1.06 29.08
CA ARG A 68 4.35 2.51 29.28
C ARG A 68 4.99 3.32 28.14
N SER A 69 5.84 2.72 27.32
CA SER A 69 6.42 3.40 26.15
C SER A 69 5.58 3.21 24.88
N VAL A 70 4.56 2.36 24.91
CA VAL A 70 3.65 2.17 23.77
C VAL A 70 2.50 3.17 23.85
N ARG A 71 2.29 3.92 22.77
CA ARG A 71 1.16 4.86 22.67
C ARG A 71 -0.17 4.11 22.87
N PRO A 72 -1.07 4.55 23.76
CA PRO A 72 -2.34 3.86 24.02
C PRO A 72 -3.17 3.61 22.75
N ARG A 73 -3.23 4.59 21.83
CA ARG A 73 -3.93 4.45 20.54
C ARG A 73 -3.37 3.32 19.67
N LEU A 74 -2.06 3.06 19.72
CA LEU A 74 -1.48 1.93 18.98
C LEU A 74 -1.93 0.59 19.57
N LEU A 75 -1.98 0.48 20.90
CA LEU A 75 -2.47 -0.73 21.56
C LEU A 75 -3.92 -1.03 21.20
N VAL A 76 -4.80 -0.03 21.22
CA VAL A 76 -6.20 -0.17 20.82
C VAL A 76 -6.30 -0.72 19.39
N ARG A 77 -5.62 -0.08 18.43
CA ARG A 77 -5.62 -0.51 17.02
C ARG A 77 -5.08 -1.93 16.82
N LEU A 78 -4.05 -2.33 17.59
CA LEU A 78 -3.53 -3.70 17.58
C LEU A 78 -4.57 -4.71 18.08
N HIS A 79 -5.27 -4.40 19.17
CA HIS A 79 -6.30 -5.28 19.73
C HIS A 79 -7.55 -5.37 18.84
N GLU A 80 -7.93 -4.27 18.19
CA GLU A 80 -9.08 -4.21 17.28
C GLU A 80 -8.80 -4.86 15.91
N ASN A 81 -7.56 -5.27 15.63
CA ASN A 81 -7.16 -5.80 14.32
C ASN A 81 -7.38 -4.80 13.19
N ASP A 82 -7.00 -3.54 13.41
CA ASP A 82 -7.17 -2.47 12.44
C ASP A 82 -6.42 -2.79 11.12
N PRO A 83 -7.14 -2.98 9.99
CA PRO A 83 -6.53 -3.28 8.69
C PRO A 83 -5.70 -2.10 8.15
N ALA A 84 -6.04 -0.86 8.50
CA ALA A 84 -5.24 0.31 8.14
C ALA A 84 -3.89 0.30 8.87
N LEU A 85 -3.86 -0.12 10.14
CA LEU A 85 -2.61 -0.30 10.87
C LEU A 85 -1.74 -1.39 10.22
N ALA A 86 -2.34 -2.50 9.76
CA ALA A 86 -1.60 -3.54 9.06
C ALA A 86 -0.97 -3.00 7.75
N ALA A 87 -1.68 -2.17 7.01
CA ALA A 87 -1.16 -1.52 5.80
C ALA A 87 0.00 -0.55 6.13
N GLU A 88 -0.16 0.31 7.15
CA GLU A 88 0.88 1.22 7.63
C GLU A 88 2.16 0.48 8.02
N LEU A 89 2.03 -0.59 8.81
CA LEU A 89 3.17 -1.38 9.31
C LEU A 89 3.86 -2.17 8.20
N LEU A 90 3.11 -2.70 7.23
CA LEU A 90 3.71 -3.36 6.06
C LEU A 90 4.44 -2.36 5.16
N ALA A 91 3.99 -1.10 5.11
CA ALA A 91 4.69 -0.05 4.38
C ALA A 91 5.94 0.49 5.09
N ASP A 92 6.16 0.16 6.38
CA ASP A 92 7.30 0.63 7.15
C ASP A 92 8.59 -0.18 6.85
N PRO A 93 9.64 0.46 6.29
CA PRO A 93 10.91 -0.20 6.02
C PRO A 93 11.57 -0.83 7.26
N VAL A 94 11.35 -0.30 8.46
CA VAL A 94 11.90 -0.84 9.72
C VAL A 94 11.28 -2.21 10.01
N VAL A 95 9.96 -2.34 9.86
CA VAL A 95 9.23 -3.60 10.03
C VAL A 95 9.68 -4.63 9.00
N LEU A 96 9.82 -4.23 7.74
CA LEU A 96 10.27 -5.13 6.66
C LEU A 96 11.69 -5.65 6.91
N ARG A 97 12.63 -4.76 7.29
CA ARG A 97 14.01 -5.15 7.61
C ARG A 97 14.09 -6.07 8.81
N ARG A 98 13.39 -5.76 9.91
CA ARG A 98 13.36 -6.59 11.11
C ARG A 98 12.92 -8.02 10.79
N ASN A 99 11.90 -8.15 9.94
CA ASN A 99 11.33 -9.44 9.59
C ASN A 99 12.01 -10.13 8.39
N ARG A 100 12.98 -9.46 7.74
CA ARG A 100 13.67 -9.92 6.52
C ARG A 100 12.69 -10.34 5.42
N VAL A 101 11.65 -9.55 5.22
CA VAL A 101 10.61 -9.79 4.20
C VAL A 101 10.60 -8.71 3.14
N ALA A 102 10.21 -9.10 1.93
CA ALA A 102 9.86 -8.18 0.86
C ALA A 102 8.35 -8.20 0.62
N LEU A 103 7.85 -7.17 -0.06
CA LEU A 103 6.44 -7.06 -0.42
C LEU A 103 6.25 -7.08 -1.93
N ASP A 104 5.25 -7.85 -2.34
CA ASP A 104 4.70 -7.84 -3.67
C ASP A 104 3.37 -7.04 -3.64
N TRP A 105 3.41 -5.89 -4.30
CA TRP A 105 2.28 -4.95 -4.42
C TRP A 105 1.48 -5.17 -5.70
N GLU A 106 1.77 -6.21 -6.47
CA GLU A 106 1.00 -6.54 -7.66
C GLU A 106 -0.46 -6.85 -7.31
N GLY A 107 -1.38 -6.11 -7.95
CA GLY A 107 -2.82 -6.22 -7.70
C GLY A 107 -3.30 -5.61 -6.36
N ALA A 108 -2.42 -5.01 -5.56
CA ALA A 108 -2.74 -4.43 -4.26
C ALA A 108 -3.10 -2.93 -4.31
N TRP A 109 -3.11 -2.34 -5.51
CA TRP A 109 -3.48 -0.95 -5.73
C TRP A 109 -4.11 -0.78 -7.12
N ARG A 110 -4.82 0.34 -7.30
CA ARG A 110 -5.33 0.80 -8.59
C ARG A 110 -4.98 2.27 -8.80
N LEU A 111 -4.81 2.67 -10.06
CA LEU A 111 -4.74 4.08 -10.42
C LEU A 111 -6.14 4.60 -10.71
N SER A 112 -6.51 5.71 -10.05
CA SER A 112 -7.71 6.48 -10.38
C SER A 112 -7.25 7.72 -11.14
N THR A 113 -7.49 7.76 -12.44
CA THR A 113 -7.26 8.94 -13.28
C THR A 113 -8.59 9.67 -13.49
N GLY A 114 -8.52 10.99 -13.71
CA GLY A 114 -9.66 11.71 -14.29
C GLY A 114 -9.91 11.30 -15.75
N ALA A 115 -10.95 11.88 -16.37
CA ALA A 115 -11.21 11.66 -17.79
C ALA A 115 -9.97 11.99 -18.64
N PRO A 116 -9.58 11.14 -19.60
CA PRO A 116 -8.38 11.36 -20.39
C PRO A 116 -8.52 12.62 -21.25
N GLY A 117 -7.79 13.68 -20.91
CA GLY A 117 -7.71 14.87 -21.75
C GLY A 117 -6.96 14.57 -23.05
N HIS A 118 -7.50 14.93 -24.21
CA HIS A 118 -6.80 14.79 -25.50
C HIS A 118 -5.72 15.86 -25.73
N GLN A 119 -5.06 16.32 -24.66
CA GLN A 119 -4.11 17.42 -24.74
C GLN A 119 -2.71 16.90 -25.06
N ASP A 120 -2.01 17.61 -25.94
CA ASP A 120 -0.60 17.38 -26.28
C ASP A 120 0.33 17.66 -25.09
N PHE A 121 -0.17 18.43 -24.12
CA PHE A 121 0.53 18.78 -22.89
C PHE A 121 -0.33 18.38 -21.70
N ARG A 122 0.24 17.61 -20.77
CA ARG A 122 -0.42 17.24 -19.52
C ARG A 122 0.47 17.58 -18.34
N ASP A 123 -0.10 18.29 -17.38
CA ASP A 123 0.48 18.46 -16.06
C ASP A 123 -0.32 17.61 -15.08
N VAL A 124 0.34 16.71 -14.36
CA VAL A 124 -0.32 15.66 -13.56
C VAL A 124 0.20 15.69 -12.14
N SER A 125 -0.72 15.81 -11.17
CA SER A 125 -0.46 15.59 -9.75
C SER A 125 -0.88 14.18 -9.36
N VAL A 126 0.09 13.39 -8.89
CA VAL A 126 -0.12 12.03 -8.40
C VAL A 126 -0.14 12.03 -6.88
N ARG A 127 -1.28 11.64 -6.30
CA ARG A 127 -1.48 11.51 -4.85
C ARG A 127 -1.56 10.07 -4.41
N PHE A 128 -1.00 9.76 -3.26
CA PHE A 128 -0.98 8.42 -2.65
C PHE A 128 -1.93 8.37 -1.46
N ALA A 129 -3.01 7.58 -1.57
CA ALA A 129 -3.94 7.37 -0.46
C ALA A 129 -3.35 6.49 0.67
N ALA A 130 -2.23 5.82 0.39
CA ALA A 130 -1.44 5.07 1.37
C ALA A 130 0.02 5.01 0.90
N ARG A 131 0.93 4.66 1.80
CA ARG A 131 2.36 4.51 1.48
C ARG A 131 2.61 3.25 0.65
N ILE A 132 2.40 3.34 -0.66
CA ILE A 132 2.50 2.23 -1.62
C ILE A 132 3.74 2.44 -2.50
N PRO A 133 4.82 1.66 -2.34
CA PRO A 133 6.01 1.79 -3.16
C PRO A 133 5.76 1.33 -4.61
N VAL A 134 5.61 2.28 -5.53
CA VAL A 134 5.35 2.03 -6.96
C VAL A 134 6.43 2.66 -7.83
N ARG A 135 6.68 2.08 -9.01
CA ARG A 135 7.59 2.67 -10.01
C ARG A 135 6.81 3.72 -10.83
N PRO A 136 7.22 5.00 -10.88
CA PRO A 136 6.53 6.03 -11.66
C PRO A 136 6.33 5.65 -13.14
N VAL A 137 7.32 5.00 -13.78
CA VAL A 137 7.18 4.48 -15.16
C VAL A 137 5.94 3.60 -15.33
N ARG A 138 5.67 2.69 -14.37
CA ARG A 138 4.49 1.83 -14.43
C ARG A 138 3.19 2.64 -14.29
N LEU A 139 3.17 3.62 -13.37
CA LEU A 139 2.01 4.48 -13.16
C LEU A 139 1.69 5.32 -14.41
N ILE A 140 2.70 5.96 -14.99
CA ILE A 140 2.56 6.81 -16.17
C ILE A 140 2.10 5.97 -17.37
N ALA A 141 2.68 4.77 -17.56
CA ALA A 141 2.25 3.85 -18.60
C ALA A 141 0.76 3.49 -18.48
N GLU A 142 0.32 3.11 -17.27
CA GLU A 142 -1.07 2.75 -17.00
C GLU A 142 -2.03 3.94 -17.20
N GLY A 143 -1.72 5.11 -16.64
CA GLY A 143 -2.59 6.28 -16.72
C GLY A 143 -2.62 6.98 -18.09
N CYS A 144 -1.55 6.86 -18.88
CA CYS A 144 -1.49 7.43 -20.24
C CYS A 144 -1.82 6.42 -21.36
N GLY A 145 -2.00 5.13 -21.03
CA GLY A 145 -2.21 4.07 -22.01
C GLY A 145 -0.99 3.82 -22.92
N LEU A 146 0.22 4.01 -22.39
CA LEU A 146 1.48 3.85 -23.12
C LEU A 146 2.20 2.57 -22.71
N SER A 147 3.12 2.10 -23.54
CA SER A 147 4.03 1.03 -23.12
C SER A 147 5.07 1.57 -22.12
N ARG A 148 5.61 0.71 -21.25
CA ARG A 148 6.68 1.12 -20.31
C ARG A 148 7.94 1.59 -21.03
N ALA A 149 8.31 0.92 -22.11
CA ALA A 149 9.46 1.29 -22.94
C ALA A 149 9.26 2.67 -23.57
N GLU A 150 8.05 2.99 -24.01
CA GLU A 150 7.73 4.31 -24.54
C GLU A 150 7.83 5.39 -23.47
N VAL A 151 7.35 5.13 -22.25
CA VAL A 151 7.51 6.08 -21.14
C VAL A 151 8.99 6.30 -20.82
N GLU A 152 9.81 5.25 -20.80
CA GLU A 152 11.25 5.36 -20.57
C GLU A 152 11.95 6.19 -21.67
N ARG A 153 11.59 5.96 -22.94
CA ARG A 153 12.06 6.77 -24.06
C ARG A 153 11.66 8.25 -23.89
N LEU A 154 10.42 8.52 -23.51
CA LEU A 154 9.96 9.90 -23.28
C LEU A 154 10.66 10.58 -22.09
N ILE A 155 11.06 9.83 -21.07
CA ILE A 155 11.90 10.34 -19.98
C ILE A 155 13.29 10.71 -20.50
N GLU A 156 13.89 9.87 -21.35
CA GLU A 156 15.22 10.11 -21.96
C GLU A 156 15.21 11.32 -22.89
N GLU A 157 14.12 11.48 -23.66
CA GLU A 157 13.91 12.63 -24.55
C GLU A 157 13.53 13.93 -23.81
N GLY A 158 13.41 13.90 -22.47
CA GLY A 158 12.99 15.06 -21.68
C GLY A 158 11.53 15.49 -21.91
N LYS A 159 10.72 14.61 -22.50
CA LYS A 159 9.29 14.80 -22.77
C LYS A 159 8.42 14.42 -21.56
N VAL A 160 8.93 13.58 -20.67
CA VAL A 160 8.38 13.36 -19.33
C VAL A 160 9.35 13.92 -18.30
N VAL A 161 8.90 14.91 -17.54
CA VAL A 161 9.73 15.61 -16.54
C VAL A 161 9.05 15.57 -15.19
N SER A 162 9.82 15.38 -14.13
CA SER A 162 9.35 15.38 -12.74
C SER A 162 10.46 15.82 -11.81
N ALA A 163 10.10 16.39 -10.66
CA ALA A 163 11.04 16.67 -9.58
C ALA A 163 11.56 15.37 -8.90
N VAL A 164 10.81 14.27 -8.99
CA VAL A 164 11.22 12.97 -8.42
C VAL A 164 11.92 12.10 -9.45
N ARG A 165 12.78 11.19 -8.98
CA ARG A 165 13.44 10.19 -9.84
C ARG A 165 12.42 9.16 -10.35
N LEU A 166 12.13 9.19 -11.64
CA LEU A 166 11.10 8.35 -12.25
C LEU A 166 11.49 6.87 -12.42
N ARG A 167 12.79 6.53 -12.40
CA ARG A 167 13.29 5.15 -12.54
C ARG A 167 13.28 4.33 -11.24
N GLY A 168 13.12 5.01 -10.09
CA GLY A 168 13.06 4.39 -8.76
C GLY A 168 11.66 3.95 -8.36
N LYS A 169 11.50 3.52 -7.10
CA LYS A 169 10.19 3.44 -6.45
C LYS A 169 9.94 4.74 -5.70
N VAL A 170 8.72 5.25 -5.79
CA VAL A 170 8.21 6.36 -4.97
C VAL A 170 7.03 5.85 -4.15
N SER A 171 6.81 6.46 -2.99
CA SER A 171 5.71 6.10 -2.08
C SER A 171 4.99 7.31 -1.50
N GLY A 172 5.25 8.48 -2.09
CA GLY A 172 4.67 9.75 -1.71
C GLY A 172 4.38 10.57 -2.95
N ASP A 173 3.61 11.63 -2.76
CA ASP A 173 3.05 12.45 -3.81
C ASP A 173 4.12 13.07 -4.69
N PHE A 174 3.83 13.18 -5.98
CA PHE A 174 4.71 13.84 -6.93
C PHE A 174 3.92 14.39 -8.11
N THR A 175 4.54 15.31 -8.84
CA THR A 175 4.01 15.83 -10.09
C THR A 175 4.87 15.41 -11.25
N PHE A 176 4.28 15.25 -12.43
CA PHE A 176 5.02 15.12 -13.66
C PHE A 176 4.32 15.84 -14.80
N THR A 177 5.12 16.27 -15.77
CA THR A 177 4.65 16.88 -16.99
C THR A 177 4.94 15.94 -18.16
N LEU A 178 3.97 15.73 -19.03
CA LEU A 178 4.10 14.97 -20.28
C LEU A 178 3.86 15.89 -21.47
N LYS A 179 4.85 15.93 -22.38
CA LYS A 179 4.77 16.55 -23.70
C LYS A 179 4.63 15.45 -24.75
N ARG A 180 3.44 15.25 -25.31
CA ARG A 180 3.27 14.40 -26.48
C ARG A 180 3.84 15.14 -27.70
N PRO A 181 4.63 14.47 -28.56
CA PRO A 181 5.05 15.06 -29.81
C PRO A 181 3.81 15.34 -30.68
N GLN A 182 3.73 16.55 -31.24
CA GLN A 182 2.67 16.92 -32.18
C GLN A 182 2.69 15.96 -33.38
N GLY A 183 1.53 15.40 -33.72
CA GLY A 183 1.17 14.90 -35.05
C GLY A 183 2.18 13.99 -35.77
N GLY A 184 2.00 12.68 -35.60
CA GLY A 184 2.51 11.67 -36.52
C GLY A 184 1.53 10.52 -36.60
N LEU A 185 0.45 10.69 -37.38
CA LEU A 185 -0.31 9.56 -37.90
C LEU A 185 0.69 8.63 -38.57
N HIS A 186 0.94 7.43 -38.03
CA HIS A 186 1.21 6.19 -38.78
C HIS A 186 1.50 5.01 -37.81
N GLY A 187 0.47 4.18 -37.60
CA GLY A 187 0.56 2.71 -37.55
C GLY A 187 0.61 2.00 -36.19
N PRO A 188 0.24 0.70 -36.13
CA PRO A 188 -0.97 0.07 -36.65
C PRO A 188 -1.96 -0.28 -35.50
N VAL A 189 -3.23 -0.45 -35.85
CA VAL A 189 -4.25 -1.02 -34.97
C VAL A 189 -3.90 -2.47 -34.71
N PHE A 190 -3.31 -2.79 -33.56
CA PHE A 190 -3.16 -4.17 -33.12
C PHE A 190 -4.50 -4.69 -32.62
N GLY A 191 -5.22 -5.40 -33.51
CA GLY A 191 -6.24 -6.36 -33.13
C GLY A 191 -5.59 -7.52 -32.38
N GLY A 192 -5.65 -7.46 -31.05
CA GLY A 192 -5.12 -8.48 -30.14
C GLY A 192 -6.26 -9.23 -29.46
N GLU A 193 -6.51 -10.42 -29.97
CA GLU A 193 -7.52 -11.39 -29.56
C GLU A 193 -7.40 -11.75 -28.07
N ARG A 194 -8.52 -11.67 -27.34
CA ARG A 194 -8.62 -12.05 -25.92
C ARG A 194 -8.44 -13.56 -25.79
N ARG A 195 -7.24 -14.01 -25.39
CA ARG A 195 -7.02 -15.35 -24.83
C ARG A 195 -7.19 -15.31 -23.31
N GLY A 196 -7.94 -16.29 -22.81
CA GLY A 196 -8.54 -16.37 -21.48
C GLY A 196 -7.60 -16.08 -20.31
N GLU A 197 -8.04 -15.15 -19.46
CA GLU A 197 -7.54 -15.03 -18.10
C GLU A 197 -8.07 -16.20 -17.26
N GLY A 198 -7.17 -17.08 -16.85
CA GLY A 198 -7.40 -17.99 -15.72
C GLY A 198 -7.78 -17.19 -14.48
N GLY A 199 -8.82 -17.66 -13.79
CA GLY A 199 -9.54 -16.93 -12.75
C GLY A 199 -8.65 -16.23 -11.72
N ARG A 200 -8.56 -14.91 -11.85
CA ARG A 200 -8.16 -14.04 -10.74
C ARG A 200 -9.26 -14.11 -9.69
N ARG A 201 -9.01 -14.83 -8.60
CA ARG A 201 -9.82 -14.71 -7.39
C ARG A 201 -9.73 -13.26 -6.90
N ARG A 202 -10.81 -12.52 -7.12
CA ARG A 202 -11.05 -11.18 -6.58
C ARG A 202 -10.88 -11.28 -5.06
N CYS A 203 -9.91 -10.57 -4.50
CA CYS A 203 -9.79 -10.46 -3.06
C CYS A 203 -10.94 -9.59 -2.56
N GLU A 204 -11.73 -10.11 -1.61
CA GLU A 204 -12.76 -9.34 -0.92
C GLU A 204 -12.09 -8.15 -0.19
N SER A 205 -12.49 -6.95 -0.57
CA SER A 205 -11.87 -5.70 -0.16
C SER A 205 -12.38 -5.26 1.22
N HIS A 206 -11.55 -5.39 2.26
CA HIS A 206 -11.81 -4.82 3.58
C HIS A 206 -11.50 -3.31 3.69
N PHE A 207 -11.05 -2.67 2.61
CA PHE A 207 -10.79 -1.23 2.56
C PHE A 207 -12.02 -0.47 2.05
N HIS A 208 -13.07 -0.40 2.86
CA HIS A 208 -14.18 0.53 2.62
C HIS A 208 -14.22 1.56 3.76
N ASN A 209 -14.13 2.83 3.37
CA ASN A 209 -14.43 4.06 4.12
C ASN A 209 -13.61 4.36 5.41
N VAL A 210 -12.67 5.28 5.27
CA VAL A 210 -12.24 6.17 6.37
C VAL A 210 -12.37 7.62 5.89
N GLU A 211 -13.60 8.05 5.70
CA GLU A 211 -13.97 9.47 5.75
C GLU A 211 -15.00 9.62 6.88
N GLY A 212 -14.74 10.53 7.82
CA GLY A 212 -15.63 10.83 8.95
C GLY A 212 -14.96 10.64 10.31
N CYS A 213 -14.10 11.56 10.70
CA CYS A 213 -13.59 11.67 12.06
C CYS A 213 -14.01 13.04 12.61
N GLU A 214 -15.23 13.14 13.14
CA GLU A 214 -15.63 14.26 13.98
C GLU A 214 -16.50 13.80 15.16
N SER A 215 -16.12 14.32 16.33
CA SER A 215 -16.86 14.41 17.60
C SER A 215 -17.04 13.14 18.44
N GLY A 216 -16.69 13.26 19.73
CA GLY A 216 -17.00 12.23 20.74
C GLY A 216 -16.09 12.11 21.97
N PHE A 217 -15.38 13.16 22.40
CA PHE A 217 -14.82 13.18 23.76
C PHE A 217 -15.92 13.60 24.73
N HIS A 218 -16.28 12.77 25.72
CA HIS A 218 -16.78 13.20 27.03
C HIS A 218 -16.61 12.11 28.12
N ASN A 219 -15.90 12.50 29.18
CA ASN A 219 -15.95 12.07 30.58
C ASN A 219 -15.72 10.60 31.00
N ILE A 220 -14.50 10.33 31.51
CA ILE A 220 -14.32 9.42 32.65
C ILE A 220 -14.09 10.30 33.89
N ARG A 221 -15.13 10.46 34.71
CA ARG A 221 -15.03 11.02 36.06
C ARG A 221 -14.36 10.01 36.98
N SER A 222 -13.34 10.48 37.67
CA SER A 222 -12.70 9.89 38.84
C SER A 222 -13.68 9.37 39.89
N ARG A 223 -13.48 8.14 40.36
CA ARG A 223 -13.88 7.75 41.72
C ARG A 223 -12.68 7.22 42.49
N ASN A 224 -12.15 8.17 43.26
CA ASN A 224 -11.31 7.96 44.43
C ASN A 224 -12.23 7.52 45.57
N THR A 225 -12.01 6.36 46.18
CA THR A 225 -12.64 6.01 47.47
C THR A 225 -11.56 5.71 48.49
N ARG A 226 -11.53 6.58 49.49
CA ARG A 226 -10.73 6.50 50.72
C ARG A 226 -11.23 5.38 51.63
N LYS A 227 -10.27 4.84 52.38
CA LYS A 227 -10.36 4.13 53.67
C LYS A 227 -11.52 4.56 54.58
N ARG A 228 -12.12 3.57 55.29
CA ARG A 228 -12.19 3.39 56.78
C ARG A 228 -13.40 2.53 57.17
N PRO A 229 -13.51 2.01 58.43
CA PRO A 229 -12.68 2.24 59.63
C PRO A 229 -11.51 1.28 59.77
#